data_AF-A0A1C2AWY9-F1
#
_entry.id   AF-A0A1C2AWY9-F1
#
_cell.length_a   1.000
_cell.length_b   1.000
_cell.length_c   1.000
_cell.angle_alpha   90.00
_cell.angle_beta   90.00
_cell.angle_gamma   90.00
#
_symmetry.space_group_name_H-M   'P 1'
#
loop_
_entity.id
_entity.type
_entity.pdbx_description
1 polymer ?
#
loop_
_entity_poly.entity_id
_entity_poly.type
_entity_poly.pdbx_seq_one_letter_code
_entity_poly.pdbx_strand_id
1 'polypeptide(L)'
;MELLLNFLNKKKLNIRDVDRIFINLGPGKFTGLRISLSVAKAISLANNAVLIGFNSHDLINKNYKNLIKLAKNKSLIKPLYSS
;
A
#
# COMPACT_ATOMS: atom_id res chain seq x y z
N MET A 1 11.33 0.14 8.77
CA MET A 1 10.22 0.55 9.65
C MET A 1 10.40 1.97 10.17
N GLU A 2 11.62 2.34 10.57
CA GLU A 2 11.97 3.68 11.06
C GLU A 2 11.45 4.84 10.20
N LEU A 3 11.64 4.79 8.87
CA LEU A 3 11.14 5.83 7.96
C LEU A 3 9.63 6.05 8.03
N LEU A 4 8.84 4.97 8.15
CA LEU A 4 7.39 5.05 8.25
C LEU A 4 6.96 5.69 9.57
N LEU A 5 7.56 5.26 10.67
CA LEU A 5 7.26 5.80 12.01
C LEU A 5 7.64 7.29 12.09
N ASN A 6 8.82 7.67 11.56
CA ASN A 6 9.24 9.06 11.48
C ASN A 6 8.28 9.91 10.63
N PHE A 7 7.77 9.37 9.53
CA PHE A 7 6.77 10.06 8.71
C PHE A 7 5.47 10.31 9.48
N LEU A 8 4.95 9.28 10.16
CA LEU A 8 3.72 9.39 10.95
C LEU A 8 3.87 10.39 12.10
N ASN A 9 5.00 10.35 12.82
CA ASN A 9 5.33 11.30 13.88
C ASN A 9 5.36 12.73 13.37
N LYS A 10 6.01 12.98 12.22
CA LYS A 10 6.02 14.31 11.57
C LYS A 10 4.62 14.80 11.20
N LYS A 11 3.70 13.89 10.88
CA LYS A 11 2.30 14.19 10.58
C LYS A 11 1.38 14.18 11.79
N LYS A 12 1.92 13.92 13.00
CA LYS A 12 1.15 13.78 14.24
C LYS A 12 0.02 12.75 14.12
N LEU A 13 0.27 11.66 13.39
CA LEU A 13 -0.66 10.55 13.20
C LEU A 13 -0.20 9.34 13.99
N ASN A 14 -1.13 8.59 14.58
CA ASN A 14 -0.83 7.29 15.14
C ASN A 14 -0.92 6.24 14.03
N ILE A 15 -0.05 5.22 14.07
CA ILE A 15 -0.17 4.06 13.17
C ILE A 15 -1.52 3.38 13.32
N ARG A 16 -2.13 3.43 14.51
CA ARG A 16 -3.46 2.86 14.82
C ARG A 16 -4.61 3.58 14.13
N ASP A 17 -4.41 4.82 13.70
CA ASP A 17 -5.45 5.64 13.03
C ASP A 17 -5.54 5.35 11.52
N VAL A 18 -4.77 4.38 11.02
CA VAL A 18 -4.74 4.03 9.60
C VAL A 18 -5.88 3.07 9.29
N ASP A 19 -6.93 3.58 8.64
CA ASP A 19 -8.13 2.79 8.25
C ASP A 19 -8.06 2.21 6.84
N ARG A 20 -7.16 2.73 6.00
CA ARG A 20 -7.03 2.31 4.59
C ARG A 20 -5.60 2.40 4.11
N ILE A 21 -5.15 1.36 3.41
CA ILE A 21 -3.79 1.23 2.89
C ILE A 21 -3.87 0.91 1.40
N PHE A 22 -3.18 1.70 0.59
CA PHE A 22 -2.97 1.41 -0.83
C PHE A 22 -1.54 0.89 -1.02
N ILE A 23 -1.39 -0.24 -1.70
CA ILE A 23 -0.09 -0.86 -1.95
C ILE A 23 0.14 -1.08 -3.44
N ASN A 24 1.30 -0.67 -3.94
CA ASN A 24 1.67 -0.92 -5.32
C ASN A 24 2.11 -2.39 -5.48
N LEU A 25 1.54 -3.07 -6.46
CA LEU A 25 1.80 -4.47 -6.78
C LEU A 25 2.84 -4.65 -7.87
N GLY A 26 3.25 -3.60 -8.58
CA GLY A 26 4.34 -3.65 -9.54
C GLY A 26 3.96 -3.19 -10.96
N PRO A 27 4.82 -3.45 -11.96
CA PRO A 27 6.02 -4.30 -11.88
C PRO A 27 7.11 -3.75 -10.95
N GLY A 28 7.85 -4.64 -10.28
CA GLY A 28 8.95 -4.25 -9.40
C GLY A 28 9.76 -5.42 -8.82
N LYS A 29 10.86 -5.12 -8.11
CA LYS A 29 11.76 -6.14 -7.54
C LYS A 29 11.01 -7.10 -6.60
N PHE A 30 11.23 -8.41 -6.77
CA PHE A 30 10.61 -9.47 -5.96
C PHE A 30 10.70 -9.20 -4.46
N THR A 31 11.91 -8.96 -3.96
CA THR A 31 12.17 -8.70 -2.53
C THR A 31 11.42 -7.46 -2.03
N GLY A 32 11.44 -6.37 -2.80
CA GLY A 32 10.79 -5.12 -2.41
C GLY A 32 9.27 -5.24 -2.35
N LEU A 33 8.66 -5.88 -3.33
CA LEU A 33 7.20 -6.08 -3.37
C LEU A 33 6.73 -6.98 -2.24
N ARG A 34 7.46 -8.05 -1.91
CA ARG A 34 7.09 -8.92 -0.78
C ARG A 34 7.26 -8.23 0.56
N ILE A 35 8.37 -7.51 0.79
CA ILE A 35 8.59 -6.78 2.05
C ILE A 35 7.49 -5.75 2.28
N SER A 36 7.22 -4.92 1.26
CA SER A 36 6.19 -3.86 1.35
C SER A 36 4.78 -4.44 1.55
N LEU A 37 4.43 -5.51 0.83
CA LEU A 37 3.16 -6.19 1.00
C LEU A 37 3.00 -6.84 2.39
N SER A 38 4.05 -7.46 2.93
CA SER A 38 4.03 -8.05 4.28
C SER A 38 3.80 -6.98 5.36
N VAL A 39 4.49 -5.83 5.25
CA VAL A 39 4.29 -4.70 6.17
C VAL A 39 2.86 -4.17 6.08
N ALA A 40 2.35 -3.95 4.87
CA ALA A 40 1.00 -3.44 4.65
C ALA A 40 -0.07 -4.40 5.19
N LYS A 41 0.10 -5.71 4.99
CA LYS A 41 -0.78 -6.74 5.56
C LYS A 41 -0.75 -6.77 7.08
N ALA A 42 0.43 -6.64 7.69
CA ALA A 42 0.56 -6.61 9.15
C ALA A 42 -0.21 -5.43 9.76
N ILE A 43 -0.06 -4.23 9.19
CA ILE A 43 -0.79 -3.02 9.64
C ILE A 43 -2.29 -3.19 9.39
N SER A 44 -2.69 -3.68 8.22
CA SER A 44 -4.09 -3.94 7.88
C SER A 44 -4.75 -4.91 8.86
N LEU A 45 -4.06 -5.98 9.22
CA LEU A 45 -4.54 -6.95 10.19
C LEU A 45 -4.64 -6.35 11.60
N ALA A 46 -3.62 -5.63 12.05
CA ALA A 46 -3.58 -5.06 13.39
C ALA A 46 -4.65 -3.98 13.63
N ASN A 47 -4.97 -3.21 12.59
CA ASN A 47 -5.92 -2.08 12.68
C ASN A 47 -7.31 -2.39 12.12
N ASN A 48 -7.54 -3.59 11.58
CA ASN A 48 -8.71 -3.90 10.75
C ASN A 48 -8.88 -2.92 9.56
N ALA A 49 -7.75 -2.46 9.01
CA ALA A 49 -7.72 -1.48 7.94
C ALA A 49 -7.96 -2.14 6.57
N VAL A 50 -8.61 -1.41 5.65
CA VAL A 50 -8.85 -1.87 4.28
C VAL A 50 -7.56 -1.81 3.46
N LEU A 51 -7.06 -2.96 3.01
CA LEU A 51 -5.89 -3.05 2.13
C LEU A 51 -6.29 -3.17 0.66
N ILE A 52 -5.80 -2.27 -0.19
CA ILE A 52 -6.13 -2.18 -1.62
C ILE A 52 -4.84 -2.25 -2.42
N GLY A 53 -4.73 -3.25 -3.29
CA GLY A 53 -3.63 -3.36 -4.25
C GLY A 53 -3.92 -2.59 -5.53
N PHE A 54 -2.90 -1.96 -6.10
CA PHE A 54 -2.94 -1.33 -7.43
C PHE A 54 -1.66 -1.62 -8.20
N ASN A 55 -1.69 -1.65 -9.52
CA ASN A 55 -0.52 -1.76 -10.37
C ASN A 55 0.01 -0.38 -10.76
N SER A 56 1.31 -0.27 -11.05
CA SER A 56 1.93 0.98 -11.51
C SER A 56 1.23 1.58 -12.74
N HIS A 57 0.64 0.74 -13.60
CA HIS A 57 -0.13 1.18 -14.77
C HIS A 57 -1.49 1.82 -14.42
N ASP A 58 -2.02 1.57 -13.23
CA ASP A 58 -3.29 2.16 -12.76
C ASP A 58 -3.12 3.66 -12.42
N LEU A 59 -1.87 4.12 -12.24
CA LEU A 59 -1.54 5.51 -11.96
C LEU A 59 -1.52 6.36 -13.24
N ILE A 60 -2.69 6.84 -13.66
CA ILE A 60 -2.81 7.84 -14.73
C ILE A 60 -2.00 9.08 -14.35
N ASN A 61 -1.05 9.48 -15.19
CA ASN A 61 -0.15 10.63 -15.00
C ASN A 61 0.60 10.64 -13.65
N LYS A 62 0.88 9.46 -13.07
CA LYS A 62 1.50 9.32 -11.74
C LYS A 62 0.70 10.02 -10.62
N ASN A 63 -0.61 10.21 -10.82
CA ASN A 63 -1.48 10.89 -9.87
C ASN A 63 -2.14 9.90 -8.90
N TYR A 64 -1.62 9.86 -7.67
CA TYR A 64 -2.11 9.00 -6.60
C TYR A 64 -3.54 9.34 -6.13
N LYS A 65 -4.07 10.54 -6.39
CA LYS A 65 -5.46 10.89 -6.04
C LYS A 65 -6.48 10.01 -6.75
N ASN A 66 -6.12 9.50 -7.93
CA ASN A 66 -7.00 8.62 -8.71
C ASN A 66 -7.19 7.24 -8.07
N LEU A 67 -6.30 6.82 -7.17
CA LEU A 67 -6.42 5.54 -6.46
C LEU A 67 -7.67 5.48 -5.57
N ILE A 68 -8.14 6.61 -5.06
CA ILE A 68 -9.37 6.69 -4.27
C ILE A 68 -10.57 6.17 -5.08
N LYS A 69 -10.55 6.35 -6.41
CA LYS A 69 -11.61 5.86 -7.32
C LYS A 69 -11.49 4.36 -7.61
N LEU A 70 -10.30 3.77 -7.47
CA LEU A 70 -10.01 2.36 -7.76
C LEU A 70 -10.52 1.39 -6.68
N ALA A 71 -10.96 1.90 -5.54
CA ALA A 71 -11.34 1.14 -4.34
C ALA A 71 -12.54 0.18 -4.48
N LYS A 72 -13.03 -0.10 -5.69
CA LYS A 72 -14.24 -0.90 -5.95
C LYS A 72 -14.01 -2.40 -6.13
N ASN A 73 -12.79 -2.85 -6.46
CA ASN A 73 -12.57 -4.26 -6.78
C ASN A 73 -11.70 -4.98 -5.73
N LYS A 74 -12.34 -5.87 -4.95
CA LYS A 74 -11.66 -6.89 -4.12
C LYS A 74 -11.10 -7.98 -5.03
N SER A 75 -10.01 -7.70 -5.74
CA SER A 75 -9.22 -8.75 -6.38
C SER A 75 -8.16 -9.27 -5.41
N LEU A 76 -7.79 -10.55 -5.54
CA LEU A 76 -6.67 -11.16 -4.84
C LEU A 76 -5.41 -10.32 -5.06
N ILE A 77 -4.75 -9.93 -3.98
CA ILE A 77 -3.54 -9.10 -4.03
C ILE A 77 -2.37 -9.95 -4.54
N LYS A 78 -2.14 -9.91 -5.86
CA LYS A 78 -1.07 -10.63 -6.56
C LYS A 78 0.00 -9.65 -7.05
N PRO A 79 1.21 -9.63 -6.45
CA PRO A 79 2.29 -8.78 -6.93
C PRO A 79 2.79 -9.21 -8.32
N LEU A 80 3.12 -8.23 -9.14
CA LEU A 80 3.74 -8.34 -10.45
C LEU A 80 5.24 -8.07 -10.31
N TYR A 81 6.06 -9.09 -10.50
CA TYR A 81 7.51 -8.94 -10.38
C TYR A 81 8.13 -8.47 -11.69
N SER A 82 9.13 -7.61 -11.59
CA SER A 82 10.11 -7.38 -12.65
C SER A 82 11.38 -8.15 -12.31
N SER A 83 12.03 -8.72 -13.33
CA SER A 83 13.31 -9.42 -13.23
C SER A 83 14.36 -8.68 -12.39
#